data_AF-A0A438B1K9-F1
#
_entry.id   AF-A0A438B1K9-F1
#
_cell.length_a   1.000
_cell.length_b   1.000
_cell.length_c   1.000
_cell.angle_alpha   90.00
_cell.angle_beta   90.00
_cell.angle_gamma   90.00
#
_symmetry.space_group_name_H-M   'P 1'
#
loop_
_entity.id
_entity.type
_entity.pdbx_description
1 polymer ?
#
loop_
_entity_poly.entity_id
_entity_poly.type
_entity_poly.pdbx_seq_one_letter_code
_entity_poly.pdbx_strand_id
1 'polypeptide(L)'
;MPHTDVAPPDRGNTPFAGSRARRRTAGLAVALTAGLMLTTGPAAHADTVTSSVPVGEGPRGVAITPDGTHAYVTNMDDDTVSVIDTADNTIVSTVDVGDGPYGVAITPNGNYAYVANKWDNTVSVIDTRTNQVSGLPIDADGGPWGVAITPDGEHVYVTNDDGGTVSVIDTKTNLATGDPIDVGDGPYGIAITPDGDAYVANDERVVVIDTATNTVTDTVNIGDGPAAVAITPDGSRAYVTNIEYDTVSVIDTATKLVTAFPINVGGYPVGVAFTPDGSRAYVTNNDFDAVWAIDTATNLATGAPINVGAGPTGIAITPDGSRAYVTNRFGDSVSVIEIEPTPSTGSLGSLGSLAPSAGSLGSLGSLAPSS
;
A
#
# COMPACT_ATOMS: atom_id res chain seq x y z
N MET A 1 -6.57 55.46 -10.97
CA MET A 1 -5.95 56.10 -9.79
C MET A 1 -5.24 55.01 -9.00
N PRO A 2 -3.94 55.16 -8.67
CA PRO A 2 -3.13 54.11 -8.04
C PRO A 2 -3.07 54.19 -6.50
N HIS A 3 -2.52 53.12 -5.94
CA HIS A 3 -2.26 52.70 -4.54
C HIS A 3 -1.70 53.73 -3.55
N THR A 4 -1.90 53.46 -2.25
CA THR A 4 -0.82 53.36 -1.23
C THR A 4 -1.27 52.65 0.06
N ASP A 5 -0.31 51.90 0.61
CA ASP A 5 -0.30 51.02 1.79
C ASP A 5 -0.65 51.64 3.16
N VAL A 6 -1.08 50.79 4.10
CA VAL A 6 -0.91 51.01 5.54
C VAL A 6 -0.42 49.72 6.21
N ALA A 7 0.82 49.76 6.71
CA ALA A 7 1.42 48.76 7.60
C ALA A 7 0.89 48.90 9.05
N PRO A 8 0.87 47.84 9.87
CA PRO A 8 0.52 47.93 11.29
C PRO A 8 1.71 48.35 12.17
N PRO A 9 1.45 48.90 13.39
CA PRO A 9 2.47 49.56 14.18
C PRO A 9 3.29 48.63 15.08
N ASP A 10 4.53 49.05 15.20
CA ASP A 10 5.57 48.65 16.14
C ASP A 10 5.14 48.84 17.61
N ARG A 11 5.42 47.87 18.49
CA ARG A 11 5.33 48.05 19.94
C ARG A 11 6.58 47.52 20.63
N GLY A 12 7.50 48.44 20.89
CA GLY A 12 8.62 48.25 21.79
C GLY A 12 8.22 48.26 23.28
N ASN A 13 8.83 47.33 24.01
CA ASN A 13 9.38 47.38 25.37
C ASN A 13 8.58 47.92 26.56
N THR A 14 8.62 47.15 27.66
CA THR A 14 9.31 47.58 28.91
C THR A 14 9.77 46.37 29.75
N PRO A 15 10.80 46.54 30.61
CA PRO A 15 11.58 45.46 31.23
C PRO A 15 11.25 45.24 32.72
N PHE A 16 11.50 44.03 33.24
CA PHE A 16 11.85 43.85 34.66
C PHE A 16 12.83 42.68 34.84
N ALA A 17 13.95 42.98 35.48
CA ALA A 17 14.99 42.05 35.88
C ALA A 17 14.59 41.31 37.18
N GLY A 18 14.92 40.02 37.25
CA GLY A 18 14.80 39.20 38.45
C GLY A 18 15.69 37.96 38.39
N SER A 19 16.82 38.02 39.10
CA SER A 19 17.85 36.99 39.24
C SER A 19 17.34 35.62 39.74
N ARG A 20 17.96 34.50 39.30
CA ARG A 20 18.67 33.51 40.16
C ARG A 20 19.16 32.25 39.43
N ALA A 21 20.42 31.92 39.72
CA ALA A 21 21.04 30.60 39.89
C ALA A 21 21.00 29.56 38.74
N ARG A 22 22.13 29.45 38.02
CA ARG A 22 22.51 28.21 37.31
C ARG A 22 22.89 27.13 38.32
N ARG A 23 22.10 26.05 38.43
CA ARG A 23 22.57 24.77 38.98
C ARG A 23 23.04 23.90 37.81
N ARG A 24 24.34 23.61 37.79
CA ARG A 24 24.91 22.53 36.96
C ARG A 24 24.70 21.23 37.72
N THR A 25 23.88 20.34 37.19
CA THR A 25 23.80 18.95 37.66
C THR A 25 24.56 18.11 36.63
N ALA A 26 25.69 17.55 37.05
CA ALA A 26 26.46 16.58 36.28
C ALA A 26 25.73 15.23 36.35
N GLY A 27 25.23 14.75 35.21
CA GLY A 27 24.73 13.38 35.05
C GLY A 27 25.84 12.49 34.50
N LEU A 28 26.19 11.47 35.29
CA LEU A 28 27.20 10.46 35.00
C LEU A 28 26.68 9.53 33.87
N ALA A 29 27.32 9.52 32.69
CA ALA A 29 27.03 8.55 31.64
C ALA A 29 27.92 7.30 31.85
N VAL A 30 27.31 6.16 32.13
CA VAL A 30 27.97 4.84 32.13
C VAL A 30 27.82 4.26 30.72
N ALA A 31 28.93 4.18 29.98
CA ALA A 31 28.96 3.49 28.69
C ALA A 31 29.30 2.02 28.93
N LEU A 32 28.32 1.12 28.73
CA LEU A 32 28.59 -0.30 28.51
C LEU A 32 28.87 -0.51 27.03
N THR A 33 30.12 -0.82 26.69
CA THR A 33 30.50 -1.29 25.35
C THR A 33 30.29 -2.80 25.29
N ALA A 34 29.18 -3.24 24.72
CA ALA A 34 29.02 -4.62 24.25
C ALA A 34 29.56 -4.69 22.82
N GLY A 35 30.71 -5.32 22.63
CA GLY A 35 31.26 -5.63 21.32
C GLY A 35 30.46 -6.77 20.68
N LEU A 36 29.55 -6.45 19.78
CA LEU A 36 28.86 -7.44 18.95
C LEU A 36 29.75 -7.77 17.74
N MET A 37 30.37 -8.95 17.76
CA MET A 37 30.93 -9.57 16.56
C MET A 37 29.77 -9.92 15.62
N LEU A 38 29.61 -9.14 14.54
CA LEU A 38 28.75 -9.49 13.42
C LEU A 38 29.38 -10.67 12.68
N THR A 39 28.98 -11.89 13.02
CA THR A 39 29.15 -13.02 12.09
C THR A 39 28.13 -12.82 10.98
N THR A 40 28.58 -12.47 9.78
CA THR A 40 27.74 -12.40 8.59
C THR A 40 27.11 -13.77 8.35
N GLY A 41 25.85 -13.93 8.74
CA GLY A 41 25.01 -15.00 8.20
C GLY A 41 24.94 -14.89 6.68
N PRO A 42 24.52 -15.95 5.97
CA PRO A 42 24.23 -15.84 4.54
C PRO A 42 23.30 -14.63 4.34
N ALA A 43 23.66 -13.75 3.40
CA ALA A 43 22.88 -12.56 3.11
C ALA A 43 21.42 -12.99 2.92
N ALA A 44 20.52 -12.44 3.74
CA ALA A 44 19.10 -12.52 3.44
C ALA A 44 18.95 -11.94 2.02
N HIS A 45 18.47 -12.74 1.09
CA HIS A 45 18.14 -12.24 -0.24
C HIS A 45 17.07 -11.17 -0.05
N ALA A 46 17.37 -9.96 -0.48
CA ALA A 46 16.45 -8.83 -0.44
C ALA A 46 15.55 -8.90 -1.67
N ASP A 47 14.29 -8.48 -1.55
CA ASP A 47 13.41 -8.33 -2.71
C ASP A 47 14.08 -7.42 -3.76
N THR A 48 14.02 -7.81 -5.03
CA THR A 48 14.73 -7.09 -6.11
C THR A 48 13.89 -6.88 -7.34
N VAL A 49 14.10 -5.78 -8.05
CA VAL A 49 13.54 -5.57 -9.39
C VAL A 49 14.30 -6.43 -10.39
N THR A 50 13.57 -7.29 -11.11
CA THR A 50 14.13 -8.23 -12.10
C THR A 50 13.81 -7.83 -13.53
N SER A 51 12.74 -7.05 -13.75
CA SER A 51 12.32 -6.59 -15.06
C SER A 51 11.70 -5.20 -15.01
N SER A 52 11.79 -4.50 -16.15
CA SER A 52 11.01 -3.31 -16.45
C SER A 52 10.32 -3.55 -17.80
N VAL A 53 9.00 -3.58 -17.78
CA VAL A 53 8.16 -3.85 -18.95
C VAL A 53 7.63 -2.51 -19.47
N PRO A 54 8.03 -2.05 -20.67
CA PRO A 54 7.44 -0.86 -21.27
C PRO A 54 5.94 -1.10 -21.54
N VAL A 55 5.09 -0.16 -21.18
CA VAL A 55 3.63 -0.16 -21.42
C VAL A 55 3.23 1.15 -22.14
N GLY A 56 1.94 1.47 -22.18
CA GLY A 56 1.48 2.76 -22.70
C GLY A 56 1.81 3.94 -21.78
N GLU A 57 1.51 5.14 -22.24
CA GLU A 57 1.81 6.39 -21.55
C GLU A 57 1.00 6.57 -20.26
N GLY A 58 1.69 7.03 -19.20
CA GLY A 58 1.06 7.39 -17.93
C GLY A 58 0.39 6.23 -17.20
N PRO A 59 1.07 5.09 -16.95
CA PRO A 59 0.44 3.94 -16.30
C PRO A 59 0.02 4.27 -14.86
N ARG A 60 -1.20 3.86 -14.47
CA ARG A 60 -1.82 4.17 -13.16
C ARG A 60 -2.11 2.92 -12.33
N GLY A 61 -3.16 2.20 -12.67
CA GLY A 61 -3.63 1.01 -11.97
C GLY A 61 -2.99 -0.24 -12.55
N VAL A 62 -2.89 -1.26 -11.71
CA VAL A 62 -2.54 -2.62 -12.12
C VAL A 62 -3.37 -3.63 -11.34
N ALA A 63 -3.89 -4.64 -12.03
CA ALA A 63 -4.58 -5.78 -11.43
C ALA A 63 -4.07 -7.08 -12.05
N ILE A 64 -4.01 -8.15 -11.25
CA ILE A 64 -3.53 -9.47 -11.70
C ILE A 64 -4.70 -10.45 -11.69
N THR A 65 -4.81 -11.29 -12.72
CA THR A 65 -5.85 -12.31 -12.79
C THR A 65 -5.75 -13.28 -11.61
N PRO A 66 -6.86 -13.85 -11.11
CA PRO A 66 -6.83 -14.79 -9.97
C PRO A 66 -5.98 -16.05 -10.21
N ASP A 67 -5.79 -16.45 -11.46
CA ASP A 67 -4.89 -17.55 -11.84
C ASP A 67 -3.41 -17.13 -11.94
N GLY A 68 -3.12 -15.84 -11.77
CA GLY A 68 -1.80 -15.25 -11.80
C GLY A 68 -1.20 -15.11 -13.20
N THR A 69 -1.92 -15.43 -14.27
CA THR A 69 -1.37 -15.54 -15.63
C THR A 69 -1.20 -14.21 -16.34
N HIS A 70 -2.02 -13.21 -16.03
CA HIS A 70 -1.98 -11.90 -16.69
C HIS A 70 -2.05 -10.74 -15.70
N ALA A 71 -1.33 -9.66 -16.00
CA ALA A 71 -1.47 -8.37 -15.36
C ALA A 71 -2.08 -7.35 -16.34
N TYR A 72 -3.12 -6.63 -15.91
CA TYR A 72 -3.80 -5.58 -16.66
C TYR A 72 -3.38 -4.23 -16.10
N VAL A 73 -2.86 -3.36 -16.96
CA VAL A 73 -2.26 -2.08 -16.60
C VAL A 73 -2.96 -0.96 -17.36
N THR A 74 -3.58 -0.02 -16.64
CA THR A 74 -4.23 1.14 -17.25
C THR A 74 -3.20 2.20 -17.61
N ASN A 75 -3.23 2.67 -18.86
CA ASN A 75 -2.34 3.71 -19.40
C ASN A 75 -3.17 4.97 -19.61
N MET A 76 -3.16 5.84 -18.60
CA MET A 76 -4.12 6.94 -18.49
C MET A 76 -4.02 7.94 -19.64
N ASP A 77 -2.81 8.21 -20.11
CA ASP A 77 -2.59 9.24 -21.15
C ASP A 77 -2.75 8.68 -22.58
N ASP A 78 -2.86 7.35 -22.71
CA ASP A 78 -2.98 6.61 -23.98
C ASP A 78 -4.38 6.03 -24.24
N ASP A 79 -5.30 6.13 -23.29
CA ASP A 79 -6.67 5.55 -23.35
C ASP A 79 -6.70 4.03 -23.60
N THR A 80 -5.70 3.32 -23.07
CA THR A 80 -5.54 1.87 -23.26
C THR A 80 -5.31 1.11 -21.97
N VAL A 81 -5.54 -0.20 -22.03
CA VAL A 81 -5.06 -1.17 -21.05
C VAL A 81 -4.04 -2.10 -21.69
N SER A 82 -2.83 -2.15 -21.12
CA SER A 82 -1.80 -3.13 -21.50
C SER A 82 -2.02 -4.43 -20.73
N VAL A 83 -1.96 -5.57 -21.43
CA VAL A 83 -2.09 -6.91 -20.85
C VAL A 83 -0.73 -7.60 -20.94
N ILE A 84 -0.15 -7.89 -19.78
CA ILE A 84 1.18 -8.50 -19.62
C ILE A 84 1.00 -9.98 -19.27
N ASP A 85 1.61 -10.89 -20.01
CA ASP A 85 1.79 -12.29 -19.61
C ASP A 85 2.81 -12.35 -18.48
N THR A 86 2.40 -12.87 -17.33
CA THR A 86 3.29 -12.89 -16.17
C THR A 86 4.34 -13.98 -16.29
N ALA A 87 4.23 -15.01 -17.12
CA ALA A 87 5.23 -16.06 -17.22
C ALA A 87 6.57 -15.53 -17.77
N ASP A 88 6.53 -14.59 -18.71
CA ASP A 88 7.71 -14.02 -19.37
C ASP A 88 7.79 -12.49 -19.33
N ASN A 89 6.83 -11.82 -18.68
CA ASN A 89 6.73 -10.37 -18.55
C ASN A 89 6.64 -9.65 -19.90
N THR A 90 5.92 -10.21 -20.88
CA THR A 90 5.71 -9.61 -22.21
C THR A 90 4.29 -9.09 -22.39
N ILE A 91 4.12 -8.03 -23.20
CA ILE A 91 2.78 -7.56 -23.59
C ILE A 91 2.17 -8.52 -24.60
N VAL A 92 1.00 -9.08 -24.27
CA VAL A 92 0.23 -9.96 -25.15
C VAL A 92 -0.97 -9.25 -25.81
N SER A 93 -1.42 -8.13 -25.25
CA SER A 93 -2.49 -7.31 -25.83
C SER A 93 -2.42 -5.86 -25.34
N THR A 94 -2.91 -4.96 -26.17
CA THR A 94 -3.24 -3.57 -25.79
C THR A 94 -4.70 -3.36 -26.18
N VAL A 95 -5.53 -2.95 -25.21
CA VAL A 95 -6.99 -2.87 -25.35
C VAL A 95 -7.41 -1.41 -25.26
N ASP A 96 -8.02 -0.88 -26.32
CA ASP A 96 -8.60 0.46 -26.31
C ASP A 96 -9.80 0.50 -25.35
N VAL A 97 -9.84 1.49 -24.46
CA VAL A 97 -10.93 1.71 -23.48
C VAL A 97 -11.42 3.17 -23.59
N GLY A 98 -12.14 3.67 -22.57
CA GLY A 98 -12.53 5.08 -22.52
C GLY A 98 -11.38 5.99 -22.10
N ASP A 99 -11.63 7.30 -22.17
CA ASP A 99 -10.68 8.38 -21.89
C ASP A 99 -10.21 8.40 -20.43
N GLY A 100 -8.90 8.41 -20.23
CA GLY A 100 -8.25 8.50 -18.93
C GLY A 100 -8.46 7.27 -18.02
N PRO A 101 -8.10 6.04 -18.44
CA PRO A 101 -8.26 4.86 -17.60
C PRO A 101 -7.38 4.95 -16.35
N TYR A 102 -7.98 4.75 -15.17
CA TYR A 102 -7.33 4.94 -13.87
C TYR A 102 -7.27 3.64 -13.06
N GLY A 103 -8.31 3.31 -12.31
CA GLY A 103 -8.41 2.06 -11.56
C GLY A 103 -8.82 0.89 -12.44
N VAL A 104 -8.32 -0.30 -12.12
CA VAL A 104 -8.74 -1.56 -12.75
C VAL A 104 -8.91 -2.63 -11.67
N ALA A 105 -9.97 -3.42 -11.77
CA ALA A 105 -10.21 -4.59 -10.93
C ALA A 105 -10.68 -5.77 -11.77
N ILE A 106 -10.29 -6.99 -11.40
CA ILE A 106 -10.64 -8.23 -12.11
C ILE A 106 -11.58 -9.04 -11.23
N THR A 107 -12.66 -9.57 -11.83
CA THR A 107 -13.64 -10.39 -11.11
C THR A 107 -12.99 -11.62 -10.48
N PRO A 108 -13.48 -12.12 -9.33
CA PRO A 108 -12.89 -13.29 -8.66
C PRO A 108 -12.84 -14.56 -9.53
N ASN A 109 -13.75 -14.69 -10.49
CA ASN A 109 -13.76 -15.78 -11.47
C ASN A 109 -12.76 -15.58 -12.64
N GLY A 110 -12.09 -14.43 -12.68
CA GLY A 110 -11.09 -14.06 -13.67
C GLY A 110 -11.62 -13.70 -15.05
N ASN A 111 -12.93 -13.69 -15.29
CA ASN A 111 -13.51 -13.54 -16.63
C ASN A 111 -13.60 -12.10 -17.15
N TYR A 112 -13.69 -11.11 -16.25
CA TYR A 112 -13.87 -9.72 -16.63
C TYR A 112 -12.94 -8.79 -15.84
N ALA A 113 -12.45 -7.74 -16.50
CA ALA A 113 -11.81 -6.60 -15.86
C ALA A 113 -12.68 -5.36 -16.02
N TYR A 114 -12.89 -4.60 -14.93
CA TYR A 114 -13.60 -3.33 -14.92
C TYR A 114 -12.59 -2.20 -14.79
N VAL A 115 -12.68 -1.22 -15.69
CA VAL A 115 -11.71 -0.12 -15.83
C VAL A 115 -12.45 1.19 -15.67
N ALA A 116 -12.07 1.99 -14.68
CA ALA A 116 -12.60 3.34 -14.49
C ALA A 116 -11.95 4.31 -15.48
N ASN A 117 -12.75 4.95 -16.34
CA ASN A 117 -12.30 5.94 -17.32
C ASN A 117 -12.61 7.34 -16.79
N LYS A 118 -11.63 7.95 -16.12
CA LYS A 118 -11.84 9.15 -15.31
C LYS A 118 -12.41 10.30 -16.13
N TRP A 119 -11.86 10.55 -17.31
CA TRP A 119 -12.21 11.72 -18.12
C TRP A 119 -13.49 11.53 -18.94
N ASP A 120 -13.81 10.29 -19.28
CA ASP A 120 -15.08 9.93 -19.94
C ASP A 120 -16.25 9.80 -18.97
N ASN A 121 -16.03 9.74 -17.66
CA ASN A 121 -17.05 9.48 -16.64
C ASN A 121 -17.76 8.13 -16.84
N THR A 122 -17.03 7.12 -17.32
CA THR A 122 -17.58 5.78 -17.59
C THR A 122 -16.70 4.67 -17.02
N VAL A 123 -17.22 3.45 -17.05
CA VAL A 123 -16.48 2.23 -16.75
C VAL A 123 -16.50 1.33 -17.99
N SER A 124 -15.34 0.90 -18.45
CA SER A 124 -15.19 -0.12 -19.49
C SER A 124 -15.13 -1.52 -18.86
N VAL A 125 -15.71 -2.50 -19.53
CA VAL A 125 -15.62 -3.92 -19.14
C VAL A 125 -14.82 -4.66 -20.20
N ILE A 126 -13.75 -5.35 -19.82
CA ILE A 126 -12.92 -6.16 -20.73
C ILE A 126 -13.19 -7.63 -20.44
N ASP A 127 -13.53 -8.43 -21.46
CA ASP A 127 -13.50 -9.90 -21.37
C ASP A 127 -12.05 -10.37 -21.43
N THR A 128 -11.55 -10.95 -20.34
CA THR A 128 -10.14 -11.33 -20.19
C THR A 128 -9.73 -12.53 -21.04
N ARG A 129 -10.70 -13.34 -21.50
CA ARG A 129 -10.44 -14.50 -22.36
C ARG A 129 -10.15 -14.07 -23.79
N THR A 130 -10.68 -12.91 -24.19
CA THR A 130 -10.55 -12.37 -25.54
C THR A 130 -9.71 -11.10 -25.61
N ASN A 131 -9.46 -10.44 -24.47
CA ASN A 131 -8.86 -9.11 -24.36
C ASN A 131 -9.58 -8.08 -25.23
N GLN A 132 -10.91 -8.07 -25.15
CA GLN A 132 -11.76 -7.11 -25.87
C GLN A 132 -12.76 -6.47 -24.91
N VAL A 133 -13.09 -5.21 -25.18
CA VAL A 133 -14.18 -4.53 -24.47
C VAL A 133 -15.51 -5.25 -24.77
N SER A 134 -16.24 -5.56 -23.70
CA SER A 134 -17.50 -6.29 -23.70
C SER A 134 -18.67 -5.34 -23.40
N GLY A 135 -19.44 -5.01 -24.43
CA GLY A 135 -20.64 -4.18 -24.30
C GLY A 135 -20.37 -2.69 -24.47
N LEU A 136 -21.33 -1.87 -24.04
CA LEU A 136 -21.20 -0.41 -24.01
C LEU A 136 -20.53 0.04 -22.70
N PRO A 137 -19.87 1.21 -22.68
CA PRO A 137 -19.42 1.82 -21.44
C PRO A 137 -20.58 1.99 -20.45
N ILE A 138 -20.29 1.86 -19.16
CA ILE A 138 -21.25 2.01 -18.07
C ILE A 138 -21.07 3.41 -17.49
N ASP A 139 -22.14 4.20 -17.44
CA ASP A 139 -22.07 5.56 -16.89
C ASP A 139 -21.76 5.52 -15.38
N ALA A 140 -20.82 6.38 -14.96
CA ALA A 140 -20.47 6.64 -13.57
C ALA A 140 -20.87 8.08 -13.18
N ASP A 141 -20.76 8.42 -11.91
CA ASP A 141 -21.26 9.70 -11.37
C ASP A 141 -20.19 10.82 -11.36
N GLY A 142 -19.28 10.79 -12.34
CA GLY A 142 -18.23 11.81 -12.51
C GLY A 142 -16.87 11.39 -11.95
N GLY A 143 -15.84 11.40 -12.79
CA GLY A 143 -14.47 11.14 -12.38
C GLY A 143 -14.25 9.77 -11.73
N PRO A 144 -14.65 8.65 -12.35
CA PRO A 144 -14.42 7.33 -11.76
C PRO A 144 -12.92 7.10 -11.55
N TRP A 145 -12.53 6.64 -10.36
CA TRP A 145 -11.13 6.55 -9.93
C TRP A 145 -10.73 5.13 -9.52
N GLY A 146 -11.17 4.69 -8.36
CA GLY A 146 -10.90 3.38 -7.78
C GLY A 146 -12.01 2.39 -8.11
N VAL A 147 -11.64 1.12 -8.27
CA VAL A 147 -12.59 0.04 -8.58
C VAL A 147 -12.34 -1.10 -7.62
N ALA A 148 -13.39 -1.61 -6.97
CA ALA A 148 -13.35 -2.82 -6.16
C ALA A 148 -14.54 -3.72 -6.51
N ILE A 149 -14.38 -5.03 -6.36
CA ILE A 149 -15.41 -6.02 -6.69
C ILE A 149 -15.71 -6.84 -5.44
N THR A 150 -17.00 -7.10 -5.18
CA THR A 150 -17.41 -7.91 -4.03
C THR A 150 -16.82 -9.33 -4.11
N PRO A 151 -16.57 -10.00 -2.96
CA PRO A 151 -15.98 -11.35 -2.95
C PRO A 151 -16.78 -12.41 -3.72
N ASP A 152 -18.11 -12.26 -3.80
CA ASP A 152 -18.99 -13.11 -4.61
C ASP A 152 -18.91 -12.81 -6.12
N GLY A 153 -18.29 -11.68 -6.49
CA GLY A 153 -18.16 -11.21 -7.85
C GLY A 153 -19.44 -10.64 -8.46
N GLU A 154 -20.49 -10.41 -7.66
CA GLU A 154 -21.78 -9.96 -8.18
C GLU A 154 -21.84 -8.45 -8.41
N HIS A 155 -21.10 -7.64 -7.65
CA HIS A 155 -21.15 -6.18 -7.71
C HIS A 155 -19.76 -5.54 -7.83
N VAL A 156 -19.69 -4.45 -8.59
CA VAL A 156 -18.51 -3.57 -8.70
C VAL A 156 -18.83 -2.23 -8.05
N TYR A 157 -17.92 -1.75 -7.20
CA TYR A 157 -17.99 -0.45 -6.56
C TYR A 157 -16.92 0.45 -7.17
N VAL A 158 -17.35 1.64 -7.60
CA VAL A 158 -16.51 2.60 -8.32
C VAL A 158 -16.58 3.93 -7.60
N THR A 159 -15.46 4.43 -7.10
CA THR A 159 -15.39 5.77 -6.49
C THR A 159 -15.39 6.82 -7.58
N ASN A 160 -16.11 7.91 -7.35
CA ASN A 160 -16.33 9.02 -8.28
C ASN A 160 -15.72 10.29 -7.68
N ASP A 161 -14.48 10.63 -8.04
CA ASP A 161 -13.70 11.68 -7.36
C ASP A 161 -14.37 13.06 -7.49
N ASP A 162 -14.78 13.40 -8.71
CA ASP A 162 -15.49 14.65 -9.02
C ASP A 162 -16.95 14.64 -8.51
N GLY A 163 -17.54 13.45 -8.34
CA GLY A 163 -18.92 13.27 -7.87
C GLY A 163 -19.10 13.25 -6.35
N GLY A 164 -18.05 12.88 -5.60
CA GLY A 164 -18.13 12.68 -4.15
C GLY A 164 -18.93 11.41 -3.76
N THR A 165 -19.06 10.45 -4.68
CA THR A 165 -19.94 9.29 -4.52
C THR A 165 -19.24 7.96 -4.84
N VAL A 166 -19.93 6.86 -4.58
CA VAL A 166 -19.59 5.52 -5.07
C VAL A 166 -20.75 4.98 -5.90
N SER A 167 -20.49 4.65 -7.16
CA SER A 167 -21.43 3.94 -8.03
C SER A 167 -21.33 2.43 -7.79
N VAL A 168 -22.48 1.75 -7.75
CA VAL A 168 -22.55 0.29 -7.67
C VAL A 168 -23.04 -0.27 -9.00
N ILE A 169 -22.37 -1.28 -9.54
CA ILE A 169 -22.67 -1.89 -10.84
C ILE A 169 -22.93 -3.38 -10.64
N ASP A 170 -24.06 -3.88 -11.15
CA ASP A 170 -24.36 -5.32 -11.21
C ASP A 170 -23.58 -5.96 -12.37
N THR A 171 -22.73 -6.93 -12.07
CA THR A 171 -21.82 -7.57 -13.05
C THR A 171 -22.54 -8.45 -14.06
N LYS A 172 -23.77 -8.89 -13.76
CA LYS A 172 -24.55 -9.76 -14.64
C LYS A 172 -25.21 -8.95 -15.76
N THR A 173 -25.61 -7.73 -15.46
CA THR A 173 -26.29 -6.82 -16.37
C THR A 173 -25.39 -5.73 -16.92
N ASN A 174 -24.25 -5.47 -16.27
CA ASN A 174 -23.35 -4.34 -16.54
C ASN A 174 -24.10 -3.01 -16.51
N LEU A 175 -24.92 -2.82 -15.47
CA LEU A 175 -25.69 -1.60 -15.25
C LEU A 175 -25.49 -1.11 -13.82
N ALA A 176 -25.48 0.21 -13.66
CA ALA A 176 -25.51 0.84 -12.35
C ALA A 176 -26.80 0.46 -11.59
N THR A 177 -26.68 0.20 -10.29
CA THR A 177 -27.77 -0.21 -9.41
C THR A 177 -28.09 0.87 -8.40
N GLY A 178 -29.25 1.50 -8.53
CA GLY A 178 -29.71 2.53 -7.61
C GLY A 178 -29.00 3.88 -7.82
N ASP A 179 -29.20 4.80 -6.87
CA ASP A 179 -28.51 6.08 -6.85
C ASP A 179 -27.08 5.89 -6.28
N PRO A 180 -26.08 6.68 -6.74
CA PRO A 180 -24.73 6.66 -6.18
C PRO A 180 -24.72 6.94 -4.66
N ILE A 181 -23.82 6.28 -3.94
CA ILE A 181 -23.69 6.39 -2.48
C ILE A 181 -22.81 7.60 -2.15
N ASP A 182 -23.35 8.58 -1.42
CA ASP A 182 -22.58 9.75 -0.96
C ASP A 182 -21.51 9.33 0.07
N VAL A 183 -20.26 9.66 -0.23
CA VAL A 183 -19.09 9.39 0.61
C VAL A 183 -18.26 10.65 0.90
N GLY A 184 -18.75 11.82 0.48
CA GLY A 184 -18.03 13.08 0.60
C GLY A 184 -16.94 13.29 -0.46
N ASP A 185 -16.27 14.44 -0.38
CA ASP A 185 -15.38 14.96 -1.43
C ASP A 185 -14.12 14.11 -1.67
N GLY A 186 -13.74 13.97 -2.94
CA GLY A 186 -12.49 13.35 -3.37
C GLY A 186 -12.35 11.86 -3.01
N PRO A 187 -13.34 10.97 -3.23
CA PRO A 187 -13.13 9.55 -2.98
C PRO A 187 -12.13 8.97 -3.99
N TYR A 188 -11.06 8.37 -3.48
CA TYR A 188 -9.97 7.80 -4.28
C TYR A 188 -9.99 6.27 -4.22
N GLY A 189 -9.08 5.65 -3.47
CA GLY A 189 -8.98 4.20 -3.38
C GLY A 189 -10.12 3.58 -2.58
N ILE A 190 -10.58 2.43 -3.06
CA ILE A 190 -11.61 1.60 -2.42
C ILE A 190 -11.11 0.16 -2.33
N ALA A 191 -11.40 -0.51 -1.21
CA ALA A 191 -11.17 -1.93 -1.05
C ALA A 191 -12.30 -2.58 -0.26
N ILE A 192 -12.63 -3.83 -0.57
CA ILE A 192 -13.74 -4.57 0.05
C ILE A 192 -13.18 -5.72 0.88
N THR A 193 -13.66 -5.86 2.12
CA THR A 193 -13.29 -6.97 3.00
C THR A 193 -13.92 -8.29 2.53
N PRO A 194 -13.35 -9.45 2.90
CA PRO A 194 -13.92 -10.76 2.55
C PRO A 194 -15.36 -10.99 3.03
N ASP A 195 -15.81 -10.27 4.06
CA ASP A 195 -17.17 -10.32 4.59
C ASP A 195 -18.11 -9.25 4.00
N GLY A 196 -17.61 -8.33 3.16
CA GLY A 196 -18.45 -7.43 2.37
C GLY A 196 -18.60 -6.00 2.89
N ASP A 197 -17.67 -5.50 3.70
CA ASP A 197 -17.59 -4.06 3.99
C ASP A 197 -16.64 -3.38 2.98
N ALA A 198 -17.09 -2.33 2.31
CA ALA A 198 -16.23 -1.50 1.47
C ALA A 198 -15.65 -0.34 2.27
N TYR A 199 -14.34 -0.12 2.14
CA TYR A 199 -13.61 0.99 2.75
C TYR A 199 -13.14 1.94 1.66
N VAL A 200 -13.57 3.20 1.75
CA VAL A 200 -13.31 4.24 0.76
C VAL A 200 -12.47 5.33 1.41
N ALA A 201 -11.26 5.56 0.91
CA ALA A 201 -10.49 6.75 1.25
C ALA A 201 -11.03 7.95 0.50
N ASN A 202 -11.20 9.09 1.19
CA ASN A 202 -11.55 10.37 0.59
C ASN A 202 -10.62 11.48 1.11
N ASP A 203 -10.82 12.75 0.78
CA ASP A 203 -9.87 13.82 1.16
C ASP A 203 -9.61 13.94 2.69
N GLU A 204 -10.57 13.52 3.53
CA GLU A 204 -10.55 13.79 4.98
C GLU A 204 -10.48 12.53 5.87
N ARG A 205 -10.95 11.38 5.37
CA ARG A 205 -11.25 10.19 6.20
C ARG A 205 -11.38 8.92 5.37
N VAL A 206 -11.72 7.84 6.07
CA VAL A 206 -12.21 6.60 5.44
C VAL A 206 -13.69 6.43 5.74
N VAL A 207 -14.50 6.20 4.70
CA VAL A 207 -15.92 5.87 4.81
C VAL A 207 -16.10 4.37 4.67
N VAL A 208 -16.95 3.78 5.51
CA VAL A 208 -17.27 2.35 5.47
C VAL A 208 -18.69 2.16 4.96
N ILE A 209 -18.85 1.31 3.95
CA ILE A 209 -20.13 0.98 3.32
C ILE A 209 -20.41 -0.51 3.52
N ASP A 210 -21.59 -0.84 4.02
CA ASP A 210 -22.10 -2.22 3.99
C ASP A 210 -22.59 -2.54 2.57
N THR A 211 -21.92 -3.48 1.89
CA THR A 211 -22.25 -3.84 0.49
C THR A 211 -23.55 -4.62 0.36
N ALA A 212 -24.06 -5.25 1.43
CA ALA A 212 -25.34 -5.94 1.39
C ALA A 212 -26.52 -4.96 1.37
N THR A 213 -26.33 -3.75 1.91
CA THR A 213 -27.37 -2.73 2.01
C THR A 213 -27.10 -1.48 1.17
N ASN A 214 -25.88 -1.31 0.65
CA ASN A 214 -25.41 -0.10 -0.03
C ASN A 214 -25.58 1.16 0.83
N THR A 215 -25.27 1.04 2.12
CA THR A 215 -25.38 2.17 3.06
C THR A 215 -24.06 2.44 3.78
N VAL A 216 -23.77 3.72 4.00
CA VAL A 216 -22.66 4.14 4.85
C VAL A 216 -22.99 3.77 6.29
N THR A 217 -22.13 2.94 6.90
CA THR A 217 -22.31 2.44 8.26
C THR A 217 -21.42 3.16 9.26
N ASP A 218 -20.20 3.54 8.85
CA ASP A 218 -19.21 4.15 9.72
C ASP A 218 -18.29 5.12 8.97
N THR A 219 -17.59 5.95 9.75
CA THR A 219 -16.51 6.80 9.27
C THR A 219 -15.32 6.70 10.24
N VAL A 220 -14.11 6.59 9.69
CA VAL A 220 -12.86 6.49 10.45
C VAL A 220 -11.99 7.69 10.13
N ASN A 221 -11.81 8.56 11.11
CA ASN A 221 -10.96 9.74 10.97
C ASN A 221 -9.49 9.32 11.10
N ILE A 222 -8.74 9.47 10.02
CA ILE A 222 -7.31 9.12 9.95
C ILE A 222 -6.40 10.33 9.68
N GLY A 223 -6.99 11.52 9.46
CA GLY A 223 -6.28 12.75 9.10
C GLY A 223 -6.42 13.06 7.61
N ASP A 224 -5.81 14.16 7.19
CA ASP A 224 -5.91 14.67 5.82
C ASP A 224 -5.07 13.84 4.83
N GLY A 225 -5.57 13.75 3.59
CA GLY A 225 -4.88 13.13 2.47
C GLY A 225 -4.79 11.60 2.45
N PRO A 226 -5.82 10.81 2.83
CA PRO A 226 -5.80 9.39 2.51
C PRO A 226 -6.04 9.13 1.02
N ALA A 227 -5.23 8.26 0.41
CA ALA A 227 -5.22 8.04 -1.03
C ALA A 227 -5.68 6.64 -1.45
N ALA A 228 -5.09 5.58 -0.90
CA ALA A 228 -5.48 4.20 -1.20
C ALA A 228 -5.77 3.42 0.07
N VAL A 229 -6.67 2.45 -0.04
CA VAL A 229 -6.98 1.47 1.00
C VAL A 229 -6.68 0.08 0.47
N ALA A 230 -6.06 -0.78 1.27
CA ALA A 230 -6.01 -2.23 1.02
C ALA A 230 -6.41 -3.00 2.28
N ILE A 231 -7.08 -4.14 2.10
CA ILE A 231 -7.50 -5.03 3.18
C ILE A 231 -6.52 -6.20 3.29
N THR A 232 -6.16 -6.59 4.51
CA THR A 232 -5.37 -7.80 4.74
C THR A 232 -6.14 -9.04 4.26
N PRO A 233 -5.48 -10.11 3.77
CA PRO A 233 -6.19 -11.29 3.24
C PRO A 233 -7.17 -11.95 4.22
N ASP A 234 -6.91 -11.84 5.52
CA ASP A 234 -7.80 -12.35 6.58
C ASP A 234 -8.97 -11.40 6.93
N GLY A 235 -9.06 -10.24 6.27
CA GLY A 235 -10.08 -9.23 6.49
C GLY A 235 -9.93 -8.42 7.77
N SER A 236 -8.94 -8.71 8.62
CA SER A 236 -8.85 -8.16 9.98
C SER A 236 -8.43 -6.69 10.03
N ARG A 237 -7.73 -6.20 9.01
CA ARG A 237 -7.15 -4.85 8.99
C ARG A 237 -7.25 -4.19 7.63
N ALA A 238 -7.40 -2.87 7.63
CA ALA A 238 -7.25 -2.03 6.46
C ALA A 238 -5.99 -1.15 6.62
N TYR A 239 -5.15 -1.12 5.59
CA TYR A 239 -4.00 -0.21 5.51
C TYR A 239 -4.36 0.93 4.58
N VAL A 240 -4.10 2.16 5.02
CA VAL A 240 -4.46 3.37 4.30
C VAL A 240 -3.24 4.25 4.11
N THR A 241 -2.88 4.56 2.86
CA THR A 241 -1.78 5.47 2.55
C THR A 241 -2.21 6.92 2.74
N ASN A 242 -1.39 7.72 3.43
CA ASN A 242 -1.64 9.14 3.67
C ASN A 242 -0.58 9.98 2.92
N ILE A 243 -0.97 10.59 1.79
CA ILE A 243 -0.04 11.29 0.89
C ILE A 243 0.58 12.53 1.53
N GLU A 244 -0.16 13.26 2.37
CA GLU A 244 0.31 14.51 2.96
C GLU A 244 1.27 14.31 4.15
N TYR A 245 1.27 13.11 4.74
CA TYR A 245 2.01 12.79 5.96
C TYR A 245 3.08 11.71 5.77
N ASP A 246 3.29 11.22 4.54
CA ASP A 246 4.30 10.21 4.21
C ASP A 246 4.17 8.91 5.04
N THR A 247 2.94 8.52 5.34
CA THR A 247 2.65 7.42 6.28
C THR A 247 1.57 6.45 5.80
N VAL A 248 1.47 5.32 6.47
CA VAL A 248 0.34 4.38 6.38
C VAL A 248 -0.36 4.27 7.73
N SER A 249 -1.68 4.45 7.74
CA SER A 249 -2.55 4.20 8.89
C SER A 249 -3.07 2.76 8.86
N VAL A 250 -3.24 2.14 10.03
CA VAL A 250 -3.79 0.78 10.17
C VAL A 250 -5.10 0.83 10.94
N ILE A 251 -6.18 0.40 10.30
CA ILE A 251 -7.52 0.33 10.86
C ILE A 251 -7.83 -1.13 11.20
N ASP A 252 -8.32 -1.41 12.41
CA ASP A 252 -8.94 -2.69 12.74
C ASP A 252 -10.38 -2.73 12.23
N THR A 253 -10.69 -3.71 11.38
CA THR A 253 -11.97 -3.74 10.65
C THR A 253 -13.15 -4.15 11.52
N ALA A 254 -12.91 -4.83 12.65
CA ALA A 254 -13.96 -5.23 13.58
C ALA A 254 -14.40 -4.05 14.47
N THR A 255 -13.45 -3.21 14.85
CA THR A 255 -13.68 -2.08 15.77
C THR A 255 -13.84 -0.74 15.06
N LYS A 256 -13.42 -0.65 13.78
CA LYS A 256 -13.35 0.58 12.98
C LYS A 256 -12.46 1.65 13.62
N LEU A 257 -11.42 1.23 14.35
CA LEU A 257 -10.48 2.12 15.02
C LEU A 257 -9.07 2.02 14.43
N VAL A 258 -8.36 3.14 14.44
CA VAL A 258 -6.92 3.15 14.11
C VAL A 258 -6.15 2.50 15.25
N THR A 259 -5.40 1.44 14.96
CA THR A 259 -4.77 0.58 15.98
C THR A 259 -3.26 0.72 16.11
N ALA A 260 -2.61 1.38 15.16
CA ALA A 260 -1.16 1.60 15.17
C ALA A 260 -0.82 3.08 15.05
N PHE A 261 0.38 3.44 15.53
CA PHE A 261 0.99 4.70 15.11
C PHE A 261 1.22 4.66 13.59
N PRO A 262 1.12 5.80 12.88
CA PRO A 262 1.35 5.84 11.45
C PRO A 262 2.72 5.26 11.09
N ILE A 263 2.74 4.35 10.11
CA ILE A 263 3.95 3.67 9.64
C ILE A 263 4.61 4.61 8.63
N ASN A 264 5.82 5.07 8.90
CA ASN A 264 6.56 5.90 7.95
C ASN A 264 7.08 5.02 6.81
N VAL A 265 6.73 5.38 5.58
CA VAL A 265 7.06 4.64 4.35
C VAL A 265 7.76 5.53 3.33
N GLY A 266 8.26 6.71 3.70
CA GLY A 266 8.84 7.67 2.74
C GLY A 266 7.79 8.50 2.01
N GLY A 267 8.24 9.32 1.05
CA GLY A 267 7.45 10.39 0.47
C GLY A 267 6.31 9.97 -0.43
N TYR A 268 5.17 10.67 -0.31
CA TYR A 268 4.02 10.59 -1.20
C TYR A 268 3.57 9.14 -1.48
N PRO A 269 3.12 8.39 -0.46
CA PRO A 269 2.69 7.01 -0.61
C PRO A 269 1.36 6.92 -1.37
N VAL A 270 1.28 6.10 -2.42
CA VAL A 270 0.07 5.99 -3.26
C VAL A 270 -0.61 4.65 -3.08
N GLY A 271 -0.13 3.59 -3.74
CA GLY A 271 -0.70 2.26 -3.74
C GLY A 271 -0.15 1.39 -2.62
N VAL A 272 -0.97 0.44 -2.16
CA VAL A 272 -0.60 -0.58 -1.17
C VAL A 272 -1.16 -1.94 -1.58
N ALA A 273 -0.35 -2.99 -1.48
CA ALA A 273 -0.79 -4.37 -1.74
C ALA A 273 -0.18 -5.34 -0.72
N PHE A 274 -0.90 -6.43 -0.39
CA PHE A 274 -0.44 -7.46 0.53
C PHE A 274 0.04 -8.72 -0.19
N THR A 275 1.02 -9.40 0.39
CA THR A 275 1.28 -10.79 0.02
C THR A 275 0.06 -11.66 0.36
N PRO A 276 -0.20 -12.75 -0.38
CA PRO A 276 -1.38 -13.61 -0.15
C PRO A 276 -1.42 -14.24 1.25
N ASP A 277 -0.26 -14.46 1.87
CA ASP A 277 -0.13 -14.95 3.24
C ASP A 277 -0.36 -13.85 4.31
N GLY A 278 -0.55 -12.60 3.87
CA GLY A 278 -0.75 -11.43 4.72
C GLY A 278 0.48 -11.00 5.51
N SER A 279 1.65 -11.63 5.33
CA SER A 279 2.83 -11.38 6.14
C SER A 279 3.51 -10.05 5.82
N ARG A 280 3.40 -9.57 4.58
CA ARG A 280 3.97 -8.31 4.13
C ARG A 280 2.96 -7.46 3.38
N ALA A 281 3.12 -6.14 3.50
CA ALA A 281 2.51 -5.15 2.63
C ALA A 281 3.61 -4.42 1.85
N TYR A 282 3.32 -3.98 0.63
CA TYR A 282 4.22 -3.19 -0.20
C TYR A 282 3.53 -1.89 -0.56
N VAL A 283 4.22 -0.77 -0.34
CA VAL A 283 3.70 0.58 -0.58
C VAL A 283 4.56 1.31 -1.59
N THR A 284 3.93 1.90 -2.60
CA THR A 284 4.63 2.71 -3.61
C THR A 284 4.82 4.14 -3.11
N ASN A 285 5.99 4.71 -3.38
CA ASN A 285 6.36 6.06 -2.94
C ASN A 285 6.78 6.91 -4.15
N ASN A 286 5.87 7.79 -4.56
CA ASN A 286 5.98 8.47 -5.85
C ASN A 286 7.22 9.37 -5.94
N ASP A 287 7.49 10.14 -4.89
CA ASP A 287 8.58 11.13 -4.87
C ASP A 287 9.99 10.51 -4.76
N PHE A 288 10.08 9.22 -4.43
CA PHE A 288 11.33 8.54 -4.14
C PHE A 288 11.66 7.43 -5.13
N ASP A 289 10.83 7.23 -6.16
CA ASP A 289 10.99 6.16 -7.16
C ASP A 289 11.22 4.78 -6.49
N ALA A 290 10.45 4.49 -5.44
CA ALA A 290 10.69 3.36 -4.56
C ALA A 290 9.40 2.66 -4.11
N VAL A 291 9.59 1.42 -3.64
CA VAL A 291 8.58 0.65 -2.89
C VAL A 291 9.14 0.27 -1.52
N TRP A 292 8.33 0.45 -0.48
CA TRP A 292 8.64 0.01 0.88
C TRP A 292 7.86 -1.23 1.26
N ALA A 293 8.56 -2.24 1.77
CA ALA A 293 7.94 -3.41 2.39
C ALA A 293 7.66 -3.16 3.87
N ILE A 294 6.49 -3.54 4.34
CA ILE A 294 6.06 -3.49 5.75
C ILE A 294 5.85 -4.92 6.25
N ASP A 295 6.44 -5.27 7.39
CA ASP A 295 6.07 -6.48 8.13
C ASP A 295 4.76 -6.22 8.86
N THR A 296 3.72 -6.98 8.51
CA THR A 296 2.37 -6.70 9.03
C THR A 296 2.18 -7.20 10.45
N ALA A 297 3.02 -8.10 10.97
CA ALA A 297 2.94 -8.54 12.36
C ALA A 297 3.43 -7.45 13.32
N THR A 298 4.42 -6.67 12.89
CA THR A 298 5.05 -5.61 13.66
C THR A 298 4.57 -4.21 13.28
N ASN A 299 3.92 -4.05 12.12
CA ASN A 299 3.58 -2.76 11.51
C ASN A 299 4.81 -1.85 11.35
N LEU A 300 5.94 -2.43 10.92
CA LEU A 300 7.18 -1.69 10.70
C LEU A 300 7.65 -1.87 9.26
N ALA A 301 8.11 -0.77 8.66
CA ALA A 301 8.86 -0.83 7.42
C ALA A 301 10.12 -1.69 7.61
N THR A 302 10.41 -2.55 6.62
CA THR A 302 11.48 -3.54 6.67
C THR A 302 12.51 -3.29 5.58
N GLY A 303 13.80 -3.47 5.93
CA GLY A 303 14.89 -3.35 4.98
C GLY A 303 15.13 -1.93 4.48
N ALA A 304 15.72 -1.85 3.28
CA ALA A 304 15.89 -0.61 2.52
C ALA A 304 14.77 -0.52 1.46
N PRO A 305 14.43 0.69 0.98
CA PRO A 305 13.50 0.85 -0.13
C PRO A 305 13.96 0.07 -1.37
N ILE A 306 13.01 -0.53 -2.08
CA ILE A 306 13.21 -1.22 -3.34
C ILE A 306 13.07 -0.17 -4.45
N ASN A 307 14.18 0.20 -5.09
CA ASN A 307 14.15 1.20 -6.16
C ASN A 307 13.42 0.64 -7.39
N VAL A 308 12.44 1.39 -7.89
CA VAL A 308 11.64 1.09 -9.08
C VAL A 308 11.79 2.21 -10.11
N GLY A 309 10.97 2.21 -11.16
CA GLY A 309 10.94 3.27 -12.15
C GLY A 309 10.31 4.57 -11.63
N ALA A 310 10.33 5.60 -12.48
CA ALA A 310 9.97 6.96 -12.10
C ALA A 310 8.47 7.12 -11.78
N GLY A 311 8.17 7.72 -10.62
CA GLY A 311 6.81 8.03 -10.17
C GLY A 311 5.93 6.80 -10.00
N PRO A 312 6.27 5.84 -9.12
CA PRO A 312 5.44 4.66 -8.90
C PRO A 312 4.06 5.04 -8.35
N THR A 313 3.01 4.35 -8.80
CA THR A 313 1.62 4.62 -8.38
C THR A 313 0.90 3.36 -7.92
N GLY A 314 0.40 2.54 -8.84
CA GLY A 314 -0.26 1.27 -8.56
C GLY A 314 0.71 0.13 -8.26
N ILE A 315 0.25 -0.82 -7.46
CA ILE A 315 0.97 -2.06 -7.16
C ILE A 315 0.00 -3.23 -7.03
N ALA A 316 0.35 -4.38 -7.59
CA ALA A 316 -0.37 -5.64 -7.42
C ALA A 316 0.61 -6.79 -7.20
N ILE A 317 0.22 -7.78 -6.38
CA ILE A 317 1.05 -8.95 -6.06
C ILE A 317 0.40 -10.20 -6.65
N THR A 318 1.23 -11.07 -7.24
CA THR A 318 0.75 -12.32 -7.84
C THR A 318 0.10 -13.22 -6.78
N PRO A 319 -0.91 -14.03 -7.13
CA PRO A 319 -1.62 -14.91 -6.18
C PRO A 319 -0.72 -15.95 -5.47
N ASP A 320 0.43 -16.29 -6.05
CA ASP A 320 1.44 -17.15 -5.43
C ASP A 320 2.40 -16.39 -4.47
N GLY A 321 2.30 -15.06 -4.41
CA GLY A 321 3.12 -14.19 -3.58
C GLY A 321 4.56 -14.02 -4.06
N SER A 322 4.90 -14.52 -5.24
CA SER A 322 6.30 -14.54 -5.72
C SER A 322 6.73 -13.21 -6.36
N ARG A 323 5.80 -12.38 -6.83
CA ARG A 323 6.12 -11.14 -7.55
C ARG A 323 5.16 -10.00 -7.27
N ALA A 324 5.69 -8.77 -7.32
CA ALA A 324 4.91 -7.54 -7.39
C ALA A 324 5.11 -6.84 -8.74
N TYR A 325 4.03 -6.25 -9.26
CA TYR A 325 4.02 -5.41 -10.45
C TYR A 325 3.70 -3.98 -10.02
N VAL A 326 4.57 -3.04 -10.38
CA VAL A 326 4.49 -1.64 -9.95
C VAL A 326 4.44 -0.72 -11.17
N THR A 327 3.39 0.07 -11.32
CA THR A 327 3.28 1.02 -12.44
C THR A 327 4.12 2.26 -12.19
N ASN A 328 4.97 2.63 -13.13
CA ASN A 328 5.86 3.79 -13.07
C ASN A 328 5.34 4.88 -14.01
N ARG A 329 4.56 5.83 -13.48
CA ARG A 329 3.80 6.80 -14.28
C ARG A 329 4.69 7.60 -15.24
N PHE A 330 5.83 8.08 -14.76
CA PHE A 330 6.69 8.98 -15.57
C PHE A 330 7.73 8.22 -16.40
N GLY A 331 7.76 6.90 -16.28
CA GLY A 331 8.67 6.03 -17.01
C GLY A 331 7.95 5.08 -17.97
N ASP A 332 6.65 5.25 -18.19
CA ASP A 332 5.79 4.48 -19.12
C ASP A 332 6.08 2.97 -19.09
N SER A 333 6.20 2.45 -17.87
CA SER A 333 6.66 1.08 -17.62
C SER A 333 6.08 0.48 -16.35
N VAL A 334 6.21 -0.84 -16.24
CA VAL A 334 5.94 -1.59 -15.02
C VAL A 334 7.24 -2.22 -14.50
N SER A 335 7.59 -1.96 -13.25
CA SER A 335 8.67 -2.66 -12.56
C SER A 335 8.14 -3.99 -12.03
N VAL A 336 8.87 -5.08 -12.27
CA VAL A 336 8.57 -6.40 -11.70
C VAL A 336 9.56 -6.69 -10.58
N ILE A 337 9.05 -6.81 -9.36
CA ILE A 337 9.82 -7.14 -8.15
C ILE A 337 9.65 -8.64 -7.88
N GLU A 338 10.75 -9.36 -7.71
CA GLU A 338 10.76 -10.71 -7.15
C GLU A 338 10.73 -10.63 -5.63
N ILE A 339 9.74 -11.31 -5.04
CA ILE A 339 9.46 -11.32 -3.61
C ILE A 339 10.02 -12.61 -3.03
N GLU A 340 11.04 -12.48 -2.18
CA GLU A 340 11.66 -13.63 -1.53
C GLU A 340 10.71 -14.21 -0.49
N PRO A 341 10.54 -15.53 -0.41
CA PRO A 341 9.65 -16.13 0.58
C PRO A 341 10.16 -15.81 2.00
N THR A 342 9.24 -15.42 2.88
CA THR A 342 9.54 -15.18 4.29
C THR A 342 10.23 -16.42 4.86
N PRO A 343 11.45 -16.31 5.42
CA PRO A 343 12.17 -17.48 5.92
C PRO A 343 11.30 -18.22 6.92
N SER A 344 10.87 -19.43 6.56
CA SER A 344 10.15 -20.26 7.51
C SER A 344 11.05 -20.42 8.74
N THR A 345 10.52 -20.22 9.94
CA THR A 345 11.21 -20.51 11.21
C THR A 345 11.32 -22.03 11.42
N GLY A 346 11.59 -22.77 10.35
CA GLY A 346 11.85 -24.19 10.33
C GLY A 346 13.12 -24.48 11.10
N SER A 347 12.93 -24.93 12.34
CA SER A 347 13.89 -25.62 13.21
C SER A 347 15.33 -25.11 13.08
N LEU A 348 15.77 -24.32 14.07
CA LEU A 348 17.16 -24.40 14.50
C LEU A 348 17.44 -25.87 14.84
N GLY A 349 17.89 -26.62 13.82
CA GLY A 349 18.34 -27.99 13.96
C GLY A 349 19.32 -27.99 15.11
N SER A 350 19.02 -28.82 16.12
CA SER A 350 19.66 -28.85 17.43
C SER A 350 21.10 -28.35 17.37
N LEU A 351 21.35 -27.13 17.86
CA LEU A 351 22.69 -26.76 18.28
C LEU A 351 23.02 -27.75 19.39
N GLY A 352 23.79 -28.79 19.04
CA GLY A 352 24.28 -29.77 19.98
C GLY A 352 24.86 -29.02 21.16
N SER A 353 24.32 -29.31 22.34
CA SER A 353 24.78 -28.72 23.59
C SER A 353 26.28 -28.96 23.72
N LEU A 354 27.10 -27.95 23.43
CA LEU A 354 28.48 -27.90 23.88
C LEU A 354 28.43 -27.61 25.37
N ALA A 355 28.26 -28.67 26.16
CA ALA A 355 28.51 -28.63 27.59
C ALA A 355 29.98 -28.23 27.79
N PRO A 356 30.30 -27.25 28.65
CA PRO A 356 31.68 -26.98 29.00
C PRO A 356 32.22 -28.19 29.77
N SER A 357 33.28 -28.80 29.25
CA SER A 357 34.04 -29.81 29.98
C SER A 357 34.57 -29.18 31.27
N ALA A 358 34.05 -29.62 32.41
CA ALA A 358 34.57 -29.25 33.72
C ALA A 358 36.03 -29.74 33.83
N GLY A 359 36.98 -28.81 33.71
CA GLY A 359 38.37 -29.03 34.06
C GLY A 359 38.48 -29.34 35.55
N SER A 360 39.10 -30.48 35.85
CA SER A 360 39.47 -30.91 37.20
C SER A 360 40.26 -29.82 37.93
N LEU A 361 39.71 -29.31 39.04
CA LEU A 361 40.46 -28.50 40.00
C LEU A 361 41.43 -29.42 40.76
N GLY A 362 42.71 -29.29 40.46
CA GLY A 362 43.80 -29.91 41.20
C GLY A 362 43.86 -29.38 42.64
N SER A 363 44.08 -30.29 43.59
CA SER A 363 44.20 -30.00 45.01
C SER A 363 45.44 -29.16 45.32
N LEU A 364 45.27 -28.10 46.09
CA LEU A 364 46.36 -27.34 46.70
C LEU A 364 46.90 -28.13 47.90
N GLY A 365 48.16 -28.58 47.79
CA GLY A 365 48.91 -29.18 48.88
C GLY A 365 49.34 -28.14 49.92
N SER A 366 49.05 -28.42 51.19
CA SER A 366 49.55 -27.67 52.34
C SER A 366 51.02 -28.01 52.63
N LEU A 367 51.89 -27.01 52.63
CA LEU A 367 53.25 -27.10 53.18
C LEU A 367 53.26 -26.55 54.61
N ALA A 368 53.68 -27.37 55.57
CA ALA A 368 54.12 -26.95 56.89
C ALA A 368 55.62 -27.27 57.03
N PRO A 369 56.46 -26.38 57.60
CA PRO A 369 57.86 -26.69 57.86
C PRO A 369 58.04 -27.34 59.24
N SER A 370 58.81 -28.43 59.27
CA SER A 370 59.62 -28.89 60.41
C SER A 370 60.59 -27.75 60.82
N SER A 371 60.96 -27.52 62.08
CA SER A 371 61.10 -28.34 63.28
C SER A 371 61.16 -27.44 64.51
#